data_AF-A0A7U9SKF2-F1
#
_entry.id   AF-A0A7U9SKF2-F1
#
_cell.length_a   1.000
_cell.length_b   1.000
_cell.length_c   1.000
_cell.angle_alpha   90.00
_cell.angle_beta   90.00
_cell.angle_gamma   90.00
#
_symmetry.space_group_name_H-M   'P 1'
#
loop_
_entity.id
_entity.type
_entity.pdbx_description
1 polymer ?
#
loop_
_entity_poly.entity_id
_entity_poly.type
_entity_poly.pdbx_seq_one_letter_code
_entity_poly.pdbx_strand_id
1 'polypeptide(L)'
;MTLIQCPECKCEINDEKKLCDKCGFDLLLYKQAYEKIYEAKIQELNKSEMAKEQPQIVYKTVETQANSVHKPGCPCCNSEDLTRITFLDKAVNIAMFGILGNKRKYQWHCNNCKTNW
;
A
#
# COMPACT_ATOMS: atom_id res chain seq x y z
N MET A 1 -4.25 2.69 -33.75
CA MET A 1 -4.77 4.06 -33.51
C MET A 1 -5.17 4.13 -32.05
N THR A 2 -4.32 4.73 -31.21
CA THR A 2 -4.61 4.95 -29.79
C THR A 2 -5.45 6.21 -29.66
N LEU A 3 -6.70 6.06 -29.23
CA LEU A 3 -7.61 7.17 -28.97
C LEU A 3 -7.37 7.65 -27.54
N ILE A 4 -6.96 8.91 -27.39
CA ILE A 4 -6.74 9.57 -26.10
C ILE A 4 -7.82 10.63 -25.88
N GLN A 5 -8.26 10.79 -24.63
CA GLN A 5 -9.23 11.82 -24.28
C GLN A 5 -8.54 13.15 -23.99
N CYS A 6 -9.07 14.23 -24.57
CA CYS A 6 -8.65 15.59 -24.23
C CYS A 6 -8.92 15.88 -22.75
N PRO A 7 -7.92 16.33 -21.97
CA PRO A 7 -8.12 16.66 -20.55
C PRO A 7 -9.07 17.86 -20.34
N GLU A 8 -9.17 18.75 -21.33
CA GLU A 8 -10.02 19.95 -21.27
C GLU A 8 -11.47 19.67 -21.73
N CYS A 9 -11.63 19.15 -22.96
CA CYS A 9 -12.96 19.07 -23.58
C CYS A 9 -13.54 17.65 -23.64
N LYS A 10 -12.79 16.63 -23.17
CA LYS A 10 -13.17 15.21 -23.11
C LYS A 10 -13.52 14.55 -24.44
N CYS A 11 -13.24 15.21 -25.57
CA CYS A 11 -13.37 14.59 -26.89
C CYS A 11 -12.27 13.55 -27.10
N GLU A 12 -12.58 12.54 -27.90
CA GLU A 12 -11.63 11.51 -28.33
C GLU A 12 -10.76 12.08 -29.45
N ILE A 13 -9.44 12.03 -29.25
CA ILE A 13 -8.43 12.55 -30.17
C ILE A 13 -7.49 11.40 -30.51
N ASN A 14 -7.00 11.38 -31.75
CA ASN A 14 -5.90 10.49 -32.10
C ASN A 14 -4.59 11.01 -31.48
N ASP A 15 -3.83 10.14 -30.83
CA ASP A 15 -2.57 10.47 -30.11
C ASP A 15 -1.50 11.12 -31.02
N GLU A 16 -1.62 11.00 -32.34
CA GLU A 16 -0.72 11.62 -33.32
C GLU A 16 -0.98 13.13 -33.53
N LYS A 17 -2.07 13.68 -33.01
CA LYS A 17 -2.43 15.11 -33.19
C LYS A 17 -1.78 15.99 -32.12
N LYS A 18 -1.12 17.06 -32.57
CA LYS A 18 -0.49 18.06 -31.68
C LYS A 18 -1.49 18.93 -30.93
N LEU A 19 -2.64 19.21 -31.55
CA LEU A 19 -3.70 20.03 -30.97
C LEU A 19 -5.03 19.28 -30.97
N CYS A 20 -5.88 19.56 -29.98
CA CYS A 20 -7.26 19.11 -29.96
C CYS A 20 -8.09 19.83 -31.03
N ASP A 21 -8.77 19.07 -31.90
CA ASP A 21 -9.59 19.64 -32.97
C ASP A 21 -10.81 20.44 -32.46
N LYS A 22 -11.21 20.24 -31.19
CA LYS A 22 -12.45 20.80 -30.63
C LYS A 22 -12.22 22.02 -29.74
N CYS A 23 -11.14 22.05 -28.96
CA CYS A 23 -10.82 23.18 -28.07
C CYS A 23 -9.46 23.83 -28.35
N GLY A 24 -8.67 23.31 -29.30
CA GLY A 24 -7.36 23.84 -29.62
C GLY A 24 -6.29 23.59 -28.55
N PHE A 25 -6.59 22.78 -27.53
CA PHE A 25 -5.64 22.44 -26.47
C PHE A 25 -4.37 21.80 -27.06
N ASP A 26 -3.19 22.21 -26.60
CA ASP A 26 -1.90 21.72 -27.07
C ASP A 26 -1.50 20.43 -26.32
N LEU A 27 -1.75 19.28 -26.97
CA LEU A 27 -1.43 17.97 -26.41
C LEU A 27 0.09 17.74 -26.37
N LEU A 28 0.85 18.36 -27.27
CA LEU A 28 2.30 18.22 -27.32
C LEU A 28 2.95 18.90 -26.12
N LEU A 29 2.53 20.14 -25.82
CA LEU A 29 3.01 20.88 -24.65
C LEU A 29 2.60 20.18 -23.35
N TYR A 30 1.37 19.65 -23.29
CA TYR A 30 0.89 18.87 -22.14
C TYR A 30 1.72 17.61 -21.91
N LYS A 31 2.04 16.85 -22.97
CA LYS A 31 2.88 15.65 -22.89
C LYS A 31 4.29 15.97 -22.38
N GLN A 32 4.92 17.00 -22.94
CA GLN A 32 6.26 17.44 -22.50
C GLN A 32 6.27 17.89 -21.04
N ALA A 33 5.23 18.60 -20.60
CA ALA A 33 5.08 19.01 -19.21
C ALA A 33 4.88 17.79 -18.29
N TYR A 34 4.05 16.83 -18.70
CA TYR A 34 3.78 15.60 -17.95
C TYR A 34 5.04 14.73 -17.81
N GLU A 35 5.82 14.56 -18.88
CA GLU A 35 7.09 13.82 -18.86
C GLU A 35 8.07 14.40 -17.85
N LYS A 36 8.23 15.74 -17.82
CA LYS A 36 9.09 16.42 -16.83
C LYS A 36 8.63 16.19 -15.39
N ILE A 37 7.32 16.25 -15.14
CA ILE A 37 6.75 16.02 -13.81
C ILE A 37 6.95 14.54 -13.40
N TYR A 38 6.74 13.62 -14.33
CA TYR A 38 6.92 12.19 -14.11
C TYR A 38 8.38 11.84 -13.82
N GLU A 39 9.34 12.37 -14.58
CA GLU A 39 10.77 12.20 -14.34
C GLU A 39 11.21 12.78 -12.99
N ALA A 40 10.76 13.98 -12.64
CA ALA A 40 11.03 14.58 -11.32
C ALA A 40 10.47 13.70 -10.19
N LYS A 41 9.26 13.15 -10.37
CA LYS A 41 8.66 12.24 -9.39
C LYS A 41 9.45 10.94 -9.23
N ILE A 42 9.94 10.37 -10.33
CA ILE A 42 10.81 9.21 -10.30
C ILE A 42 12.11 9.52 -9.56
N GLN A 43 12.73 10.69 -9.80
CA GLN A 43 13.94 11.10 -9.08
C GLN A 43 13.69 11.28 -7.58
N GLU A 44 12.54 11.83 -7.17
CA GLU A 44 12.14 11.91 -5.77
C GLU A 44 11.95 10.53 -5.13
N LEU A 45 11.28 9.61 -5.84
CA LEU A 45 11.07 8.23 -5.40
C LEU A 45 12.42 7.53 -5.25
N ASN A 46 13.27 7.57 -6.27
CA ASN A 46 14.61 6.98 -6.26
C ASN A 46 15.48 7.59 -5.15
N LYS A 47 15.42 8.91 -4.90
CA LYS A 47 16.15 9.58 -3.81
C LYS A 47 15.64 9.14 -2.44
N SER A 48 14.33 8.91 -2.31
CA SER A 48 13.73 8.34 -1.10
C SER A 48 14.04 6.85 -0.93
N GLU A 49 14.35 6.14 -2.01
CA GLU A 49 14.80 4.75 -2.02
C GLU A 49 16.29 4.62 -1.65
N MET A 50 17.16 5.55 -2.07
CA MET A 50 18.58 5.59 -1.68
C MET A 50 18.78 5.92 -0.18
N ALA A 51 17.82 6.62 0.44
CA ALA A 51 17.74 6.80 1.90
C ALA A 51 17.06 5.62 2.62
N LYS A 52 16.54 4.65 1.85
CA LYS A 52 15.84 3.44 2.30
C LYS A 52 16.46 2.17 1.69
N GLU A 53 17.78 2.10 1.49
CA GLU A 53 18.46 0.80 1.46
C GLU A 53 18.46 0.19 2.88
N GLN A 54 17.26 -0.02 3.41
CA GLN A 54 16.91 -1.26 4.07
C GLN A 54 16.41 -2.19 2.96
N PRO A 55 17.00 -3.39 2.83
CA PRO A 55 16.96 -4.17 1.61
C PRO A 55 15.54 -4.58 1.19
N GLN A 56 15.34 -4.63 -0.13
CA GLN A 56 14.25 -5.30 -0.83
C GLN A 56 14.15 -6.76 -0.38
N ILE A 57 13.38 -7.04 0.67
CA ILE A 57 12.93 -8.40 1.00
C ILE A 57 11.42 -8.42 0.82
N VAL A 58 11.02 -8.97 -0.34
CA VAL A 58 9.84 -9.81 -0.55
C VAL A 58 9.16 -10.18 0.77
N TYR A 59 7.86 -9.95 0.91
CA TYR A 59 7.02 -10.41 2.03
C TYR A 59 7.46 -11.76 2.61
N LYS A 60 8.31 -11.71 3.62
CA LYS A 60 8.56 -12.82 4.54
C LYS A 60 8.09 -12.31 5.88
N THR A 61 7.08 -13.00 6.40
CA THR A 61 6.61 -12.95 7.77
C THR A 61 7.80 -12.79 8.73
N VAL A 62 7.90 -11.63 9.38
CA VAL A 62 8.86 -11.42 10.48
C VAL A 62 8.30 -12.13 11.70
N GLU A 63 8.57 -13.43 11.76
CA GLU A 63 8.77 -14.13 13.01
C GLU A 63 10.09 -13.59 13.58
N THR A 64 10.03 -12.82 14.67
CA THR A 64 11.22 -12.64 15.49
C THR A 64 10.86 -12.78 16.95
N GLN A 65 11.29 -13.92 17.44
CA GLN A 65 11.38 -14.36 18.81
C GLN A 65 12.19 -13.35 19.61
N ALA A 66 11.56 -12.69 20.58
CA ALA A 66 12.29 -12.10 21.70
C ALA A 66 12.58 -13.24 22.69
N ASN A 67 13.87 -13.51 22.90
CA ASN A 67 14.34 -14.60 23.73
C ASN A 67 14.17 -14.26 25.22
N SER A 68 13.67 -15.25 25.95
CA SER A 68 13.59 -15.44 27.41
C SER A 68 13.01 -14.31 28.29
N VAL A 69 11.68 -14.33 28.52
CA VAL A 69 11.03 -14.29 29.86
C VAL A 69 9.60 -14.82 29.66
N HIS A 70 9.27 -16.00 30.22
CA HIS A 70 7.92 -16.58 30.36
C HIS A 70 6.91 -16.26 29.23
N LYS A 71 6.96 -17.02 28.12
CA LYS A 71 5.97 -16.94 27.05
C LYS A 71 4.58 -17.23 27.67
N PRO A 72 3.61 -16.31 27.59
CA PRO A 72 2.30 -16.55 28.18
C PRO A 72 1.61 -17.67 27.39
N GLY A 73 1.07 -18.69 28.06
CA GLY A 73 0.21 -19.69 27.42
C GLY A 73 -1.18 -19.11 27.14
N CYS A 74 -1.88 -19.64 26.14
CA CYS A 74 -3.27 -19.27 25.91
C CYS A 74 -4.14 -19.61 27.14
N PRO A 75 -4.94 -18.69 27.69
CA PRO A 75 -5.75 -18.96 28.88
C PRO A 75 -6.88 -19.98 28.65
N CYS A 76 -7.25 -20.24 27.39
CA CYS A 76 -8.33 -21.17 27.04
C CYS A 76 -7.85 -22.60 26.80
N CYS A 77 -6.66 -22.78 26.24
CA CYS A 77 -6.16 -24.11 25.83
C CYS A 77 -4.72 -24.40 26.26
N ASN A 78 -4.10 -23.49 27.01
CA ASN A 78 -2.71 -23.55 27.48
C ASN A 78 -1.66 -23.76 26.38
N SER A 79 -2.01 -23.50 25.12
CA SER A 79 -1.09 -23.62 23.99
C SER A 79 -0.08 -22.47 24.00
N GLU A 80 1.18 -22.80 23.75
CA GLU A 80 2.26 -21.84 23.54
C GLU A 80 2.30 -21.33 22.07
N ASP A 81 1.43 -21.85 21.21
CA ASP A 81 1.33 -21.49 19.80
C ASP A 81 0.46 -20.23 19.62
N LEU A 82 1.13 -19.09 19.71
CA LEU A 82 0.55 -17.76 19.78
C LEU A 82 1.23 -16.83 18.77
N THR A 83 0.42 -16.10 18.01
CA THR A 83 0.85 -15.07 17.07
C THR A 83 0.51 -13.69 17.62
N ARG A 84 1.42 -12.72 17.55
CA ARG A 84 1.14 -11.34 17.94
C ARG A 84 0.28 -10.68 16.86
N ILE A 85 -0.83 -10.07 17.26
CA ILE A 85 -1.67 -9.26 16.36
C ILE A 85 -0.93 -7.95 16.08
N THR A 86 -0.54 -7.74 14.83
CA THR A 86 0.29 -6.59 14.45
C THR A 86 -0.54 -5.32 14.24
N PHE A 87 0.14 -4.17 14.13
CA PHE A 87 -0.50 -2.91 13.79
C PHE A 87 -1.21 -2.98 12.42
N LEU A 88 -0.64 -3.73 11.47
CA LEU A 88 -1.24 -3.93 10.16
C LEU A 88 -2.53 -4.74 10.26
N ASP A 89 -2.55 -5.82 11.05
CA ASP A 89 -3.77 -6.62 11.28
C ASP A 89 -4.91 -5.77 11.87
N LYS A 90 -4.57 -4.85 12.78
CA LYS A 90 -5.53 -3.90 13.34
C LYS A 90 -6.01 -2.92 12.27
N ALA A 91 -5.10 -2.35 11.47
CA ALA A 91 -5.46 -1.43 10.40
C ALA A 91 -6.35 -2.08 9.34
N VAL A 92 -6.09 -3.33 8.95
CA VAL A 92 -6.93 -4.10 8.03
C VAL A 92 -8.33 -4.32 8.61
N ASN A 93 -8.42 -4.67 9.90
CA ASN A 93 -9.73 -4.84 10.55
C ASN A 93 -10.53 -3.53 10.61
N ILE A 94 -9.85 -2.40 10.76
CA ILE A 94 -10.46 -1.06 10.73
C ILE A 94 -10.87 -0.67 9.32
N ALA A 95 -10.05 -0.97 8.31
CA ALA A 95 -10.41 -0.71 6.92
C ALA A 95 -11.66 -1.51 6.52
N MET A 96 -11.78 -2.76 6.98
CA MET A 96 -12.87 -3.65 6.58
C MET A 96 -14.16 -3.47 7.40
N PHE A 97 -14.06 -3.27 8.72
CA PHE A 97 -15.21 -3.18 9.62
C PHE A 97 -15.37 -1.79 10.26
N GLY A 98 -14.58 -0.80 9.83
CA GLY A 98 -14.64 0.56 10.35
C GLY A 98 -14.31 0.66 11.84
N ILE A 99 -15.07 1.52 12.53
CA ILE A 99 -14.96 1.72 13.98
C ILE A 99 -15.50 0.51 14.76
N LEU A 100 -16.32 -0.34 14.12
CA LEU A 100 -16.87 -1.57 14.72
C LEU A 100 -15.86 -2.73 14.75
N GLY A 101 -14.64 -2.55 14.24
CA GLY A 101 -13.59 -3.54 14.27
C GLY A 101 -13.12 -3.86 15.71
N ASN A 102 -13.44 -5.06 16.18
CA ASN A 102 -13.13 -5.52 17.54
C ASN A 102 -11.66 -5.95 17.75
N LYS A 103 -10.82 -6.00 16.70
CA LYS A 103 -9.42 -6.47 16.82
C LYS A 103 -8.47 -5.49 17.53
N ARG A 104 -8.92 -4.26 17.81
CA ARG A 104 -8.08 -3.21 18.43
C ARG A 104 -7.63 -3.56 19.85
N LYS A 105 -8.49 -4.22 20.61
CA LYS A 105 -8.31 -4.52 22.05
C LYS A 105 -7.48 -5.77 22.35
N TYR A 106 -7.23 -6.61 21.34
CA TYR A 106 -6.49 -7.86 21.50
C TYR A 106 -5.04 -7.69 21.05
N GLN A 107 -4.12 -8.40 21.67
CA GLN A 107 -2.68 -8.34 21.40
C GLN A 107 -2.14 -9.65 20.80
N TRP A 108 -2.80 -10.77 21.08
CA TRP A 108 -2.38 -12.12 20.72
C TRP A 108 -3.53 -12.89 20.07
N HIS A 109 -3.19 -13.74 19.10
CA HIS A 109 -4.06 -14.73 18.50
C HIS A 109 -3.51 -16.11 18.81
N CYS A 110 -4.32 -17.00 19.39
CA CYS A 110 -3.93 -18.39 19.58
C CYS A 110 -4.24 -19.20 18.32
N ASN A 111 -3.23 -19.85 17.73
CA ASN A 111 -3.44 -20.64 16.51
C ASN A 111 -4.12 -21.99 16.80
N ASN A 112 -4.00 -22.50 18.03
CA ASN A 112 -4.64 -23.77 18.42
C ASN A 112 -6.15 -23.65 18.63
N CYS A 113 -6.62 -22.65 19.40
CA CYS A 113 -8.05 -22.47 19.69
C CYS A 113 -8.71 -21.31 18.93
N LYS A 114 -7.97 -20.56 18.10
CA LYS A 114 -8.44 -19.44 17.27
C LYS A 114 -9.07 -18.27 18.04
N THR A 115 -8.77 -18.16 19.33
CA THR A 115 -9.24 -17.06 20.18
C THR A 115 -8.26 -15.88 20.12
N ASN A 116 -8.79 -14.66 20.16
CA ASN A 116 -8.01 -13.43 20.27
C ASN A 116 -8.06 -12.96 21.73
N TRP A 117 -6.91 -12.56 22.27
CA TRP A 117 -6.79 -12.04 23.64
C TRP A 117 -5.76 -10.91 23.73
#